data_AF-W2Q6G2-F1
#
_entry.id   AF-W2Q6G2-F1
#
_cell.length_a   1.000
_cell.length_b   1.000
_cell.length_c   1.000
_cell.angle_alpha   90.00
_cell.angle_beta   90.00
_cell.angle_gamma   90.00
#
_symmetry.space_group_name_H-M   'P 1'
#
loop_
_entity.id
_entity.type
_entity.pdbx_description
1 polymer ?
#
loop_
_entity_poly.entity_id
_entity_poly.type
_entity_poly.pdbx_seq_one_letter_code
_entity_poly.pdbx_strand_id
1 'polypeptide(L)'
;MILHAFVSSRGFLRARTKEQKAKRRHAYDTVVAKTFVKQLEKAIKLLEVISKFEKRLRRTPSLHPTFTTCSSLYQKSIASWRCRSPKIQQILDKRFNFIYGYAHGVGYVLDPRYLGKGMDDETRGSVKYFVGM
;
A
#
# COMPACT_ATOMS: atom_id res chain seq x y z
N MET A 1 -0.33 9.26 25.01
CA MET A 1 -1.28 8.83 26.07
C MET A 1 -2.75 9.23 25.85
N ILE A 2 -3.08 10.03 24.81
CA ILE A 2 -4.44 10.54 24.57
C ILE A 2 -5.44 9.42 24.21
N LEU A 3 -5.07 8.50 23.31
CA LEU A 3 -5.93 7.39 22.89
C LEU A 3 -6.30 6.45 24.05
N HIS A 4 -5.33 6.10 24.90
CA HIS A 4 -5.58 5.28 26.08
C HIS A 4 -6.54 5.98 27.05
N ALA A 5 -6.31 7.26 27.35
CA ALA A 5 -7.20 8.04 28.20
C ALA A 5 -8.64 8.10 27.63
N PHE A 6 -8.78 8.22 26.31
CA PHE A 6 -10.08 8.27 25.65
C PHE A 6 -10.86 6.96 25.76
N VAL A 7 -10.22 5.83 25.43
CA VAL A 7 -10.89 4.51 25.48
C VAL A 7 -11.15 4.03 26.91
N SER A 8 -10.33 4.46 27.88
CA SER A 8 -10.52 4.14 29.29
C SER A 8 -11.54 5.03 30.01
N SER A 9 -12.14 6.01 29.33
CA SER A 9 -13.14 6.90 29.94
C SER A 9 -14.39 6.12 30.38
N ARG A 10 -14.98 6.49 31.53
CA ARG A 10 -16.13 5.79 32.17
C ARG A 10 -17.34 5.59 31.25
N GLY A 11 -17.48 6.39 30.20
CA GLY A 11 -18.58 6.30 29.23
C GLY A 11 -18.25 5.60 27.91
N PHE A 12 -16.98 5.22 27.67
CA PHE A 12 -16.56 4.76 26.34
C PHE A 12 -17.34 3.53 25.87
N LEU A 13 -17.44 2.49 26.69
CA LEU A 13 -18.17 1.27 26.34
C LEU A 13 -19.71 1.39 26.42
N ARG A 14 -20.23 2.54 26.85
CA ARG A 14 -21.67 2.79 26.95
C ARG A 14 -22.23 3.12 25.56
N ALA A 15 -22.99 2.21 24.97
CA ALA A 15 -23.58 2.36 23.65
C ALA A 15 -25.08 2.07 23.66
N ARG A 16 -25.81 2.67 22.71
CA ARG A 16 -27.28 2.50 22.58
C ARG A 16 -27.64 1.19 21.88
N THR A 17 -26.82 0.72 20.95
CA THR A 17 -27.04 -0.54 20.22
C THR A 17 -25.93 -1.56 20.47
N LYS A 18 -26.24 -2.83 20.20
CA LYS A 18 -25.27 -3.94 20.31
C LYS A 18 -24.11 -3.77 19.31
N GLU A 19 -24.36 -3.36 18.07
CA GLU A 19 -23.29 -3.14 17.09
C GLU A 19 -22.35 -2.02 17.51
N GLN A 20 -22.90 -0.92 18.05
CA GLN A 20 -22.10 0.19 18.56
C GLN A 20 -21.23 -0.27 19.74
N LYS A 21 -21.79 -1.06 20.67
CA LYS A 21 -21.04 -1.62 21.79
C LYS A 21 -19.90 -2.51 21.30
N ALA A 22 -20.15 -3.38 20.31
CA ALA A 22 -19.15 -4.26 19.72
C ALA A 22 -18.00 -3.47 19.07
N LYS A 23 -18.32 -2.43 18.27
CA LYS A 23 -17.29 -1.57 17.65
C LYS A 23 -16.43 -0.85 18.68
N ARG A 24 -17.05 -0.31 19.74
CA ARG A 24 -16.31 0.38 20.82
C ARG A 24 -15.47 -0.59 21.64
N ARG A 25 -15.98 -1.79 21.90
CA ARG A 25 -15.22 -2.85 22.58
C ARG A 25 -13.99 -3.26 21.78
N HIS A 26 -14.15 -3.50 20.48
CA HIS A 26 -13.02 -3.78 19.59
C HIS A 26 -11.96 -2.66 19.62
N ALA A 27 -12.37 -1.39 19.58
CA ALA A 27 -11.45 -0.26 19.67
C ALA A 27 -10.72 -0.21 21.03
N TYR A 28 -11.43 -0.44 22.13
CA TYR A 28 -10.83 -0.54 23.47
C TYR A 28 -9.78 -1.65 23.53
N ASP A 29 -10.16 -2.86 23.14
CA ASP A 29 -9.29 -4.04 23.19
C ASP A 29 -8.04 -3.84 22.32
N THR A 30 -8.19 -3.17 21.17
CA THR A 30 -7.07 -2.84 20.29
C THR A 30 -6.10 -1.85 20.93
N VAL A 31 -6.59 -0.76 21.52
CA VAL A 31 -5.74 0.32 22.08
C VAL A 31 -5.05 -0.11 23.39
N VAL A 32 -5.71 -0.96 24.18
CA VAL A 32 -5.19 -1.46 25.46
C VAL A 32 -4.26 -2.67 25.26
N ALA A 33 -4.26 -3.31 24.10
CA ALA A 33 -3.38 -4.43 23.81
C ALA A 33 -1.90 -4.07 24.01
N LYS A 34 -1.14 -4.94 24.70
CA LYS A 34 0.31 -4.77 24.93
C LYS A 34 1.11 -4.60 23.64
N THR A 35 0.59 -5.11 22.52
CA THR A 35 1.21 -5.06 21.20
C THR A 35 0.83 -3.82 20.39
N PHE A 36 -0.11 -2.99 20.86
CA PHE A 36 -0.66 -1.86 20.12
C PHE A 36 0.42 -0.90 19.61
N VAL A 37 1.29 -0.42 20.50
CA VAL A 37 2.37 0.52 20.14
C VAL A 37 3.29 -0.10 19.07
N LYS A 38 3.71 -1.35 19.28
CA LYS A 38 4.55 -2.07 18.32
C LYS A 38 3.87 -2.24 16.96
N GLN A 39 2.55 -2.45 16.92
CA GLN A 39 1.78 -2.53 15.68
C GLN A 39 1.62 -1.16 15.00
N LEU A 40 1.48 -0.09 15.78
CA LEU A 40 1.39 1.27 15.27
C LEU A 40 2.71 1.72 14.63
N GLU A 41 3.83 1.55 15.31
CA GLU A 41 5.18 1.84 14.76
C GLU A 41 5.44 1.10 13.45
N LYS A 42 5.00 -0.16 13.41
CA LYS A 42 5.02 -1.02 12.25
C LYS A 42 4.20 -0.47 11.08
N ALA A 43 2.98 -0.01 11.35
CA ALA A 43 2.12 0.61 10.35
C ALA A 43 2.68 1.96 9.85
N ILE A 44 3.27 2.76 10.73
CA ILE A 44 3.92 4.03 10.36
C ILE A 44 5.09 3.78 9.41
N LYS A 45 5.97 2.81 9.73
CA LYS A 45 7.09 2.44 8.84
C LYS A 45 6.63 2.03 7.45
N LEU A 46 5.47 1.36 7.34
CA LEU A 46 4.88 1.03 6.04
C LEU A 46 4.41 2.28 5.30
N LEU A 47 3.67 3.17 5.97
CA LEU A 47 3.18 4.41 5.38
C LEU A 47 4.32 5.35 4.97
N GLU A 48 5.43 5.37 5.70
CA GLU A 48 6.63 6.13 5.33
C GLU A 48 7.22 5.68 3.99
N VAL A 49 7.24 4.36 3.73
CA VAL A 49 7.68 3.82 2.44
C VAL A 49 6.77 4.38 1.35
N ILE A 50 5.45 4.29 1.51
CA ILE A 50 4.49 4.80 0.51
C ILE A 50 4.67 6.31 0.30
N SER A 51 4.81 7.10 1.36
CA SER A 51 5.00 8.55 1.26
C SER A 51 6.29 8.94 0.53
N LYS A 52 7.38 8.18 0.73
CA LYS A 52 8.64 8.38 -0.02
C LYS A 52 8.44 8.15 -1.52
N PHE A 53 7.58 7.19 -1.90
CA PHE A 53 7.27 6.90 -3.30
C PHE A 53 6.46 8.01 -3.93
N GLU A 54 5.38 8.44 -3.28
CA GLU A 54 4.54 9.54 -3.76
C GLU A 54 5.37 10.82 -3.98
N LYS A 55 6.26 11.15 -3.04
CA LYS A 55 7.17 12.30 -3.16
C LYS A 55 8.14 12.20 -4.34
N ARG A 56 8.61 10.99 -4.65
CA ARG A 56 9.51 10.75 -5.80
C ARG A 56 8.74 10.85 -7.11
N LEU A 57 7.58 10.21 -7.19
CA LEU A 57 6.72 10.22 -8.38
C LEU A 57 6.30 11.65 -8.76
N ARG A 58 6.00 12.50 -7.76
CA ARG A 58 5.65 13.90 -7.98
C ARG A 58 6.81 14.78 -8.50
N ARG A 59 8.06 14.39 -8.25
CA ARG A 59 9.25 15.20 -8.60
C ARG A 59 9.83 14.87 -9.97
N THR A 60 9.57 13.69 -10.51
CA THR A 60 10.14 13.24 -11.78
C THR A 60 9.07 13.17 -12.86
N PRO A 61 9.19 13.94 -13.96
CA PRO A 61 8.28 13.83 -15.10
C PRO A 61 8.51 12.55 -15.93
N SER A 62 9.65 11.88 -15.76
CA SER A 62 9.91 10.57 -16.36
C SER A 62 9.56 9.45 -15.38
N LEU A 63 8.63 8.58 -15.77
CA LEU A 63 8.22 7.42 -14.97
C LEU A 63 9.39 6.44 -14.77
N HIS A 64 10.24 6.23 -15.78
CA HIS A 64 11.13 5.06 -15.86
C HIS A 64 12.23 4.92 -14.77
N PRO A 65 13.18 5.86 -14.57
CA PRO A 65 14.25 5.70 -13.58
C PRO A 65 13.74 5.73 -12.13
N THR A 66 12.63 6.45 -11.91
CA THR A 66 11.96 6.52 -10.62
C THR A 66 11.28 5.19 -10.30
N PHE A 67 10.72 4.51 -11.30
CA PHE A 67 9.96 3.26 -11.14
C PHE A 67 10.81 2.04 -10.82
N THR A 68 11.95 1.86 -11.51
CA THR A 68 12.88 0.73 -11.25
C THR A 68 13.51 0.80 -9.86
N THR A 69 13.95 2.00 -9.47
CA THR A 69 14.52 2.25 -8.13
C THR A 69 13.45 2.08 -7.04
N CYS A 70 12.22 2.54 -7.30
CA CYS A 70 11.10 2.37 -6.39
C CYS A 70 10.67 0.91 -6.27
N SER A 71 10.55 0.14 -7.35
CA SER A 71 10.13 -1.27 -7.28
C SER A 71 10.99 -2.09 -6.31
N SER A 72 12.32 -1.97 -6.35
CA SER A 72 13.21 -2.73 -5.45
C SER A 72 13.06 -2.37 -3.97
N LEU A 73 12.95 -1.07 -3.64
CA LEU A 73 12.72 -0.58 -2.27
C LEU A 73 11.35 -1.02 -1.75
N TYR A 74 10.35 -1.08 -2.63
CA TYR A 74 9.01 -1.49 -2.29
C TYR A 74 8.93 -2.99 -2.04
N GLN A 75 9.48 -3.80 -2.96
CA GLN A 75 9.50 -5.26 -2.86
C GLN A 75 10.10 -5.71 -1.52
N LYS A 76 11.25 -5.14 -1.14
CA LYS A 76 11.93 -5.45 0.13
C LYS A 76 11.08 -5.04 1.34
N SER A 77 10.48 -3.86 1.29
CA SER A 77 9.68 -3.34 2.40
C SER A 77 8.38 -4.12 2.58
N ILE A 78 7.73 -4.54 1.48
CA ILE A 78 6.40 -5.16 1.46
C ILE A 78 6.44 -6.68 1.61
N ALA A 79 7.53 -7.34 1.20
CA ALA A 79 7.72 -8.78 1.41
C ALA A 79 7.57 -9.17 2.90
N SER A 80 8.07 -8.32 3.81
CA SER A 80 7.89 -8.46 5.26
C SER A 80 6.42 -8.41 5.72
N TRP A 81 5.52 -7.80 4.95
CA TRP A 81 4.13 -7.52 5.32
C TRP A 81 3.12 -8.45 4.65
N ARG A 82 3.42 -9.00 3.47
CA ARG A 82 2.59 -10.02 2.80
C ARG A 82 2.22 -11.16 3.76
N CYS A 83 3.14 -11.60 4.62
CA CYS A 83 2.90 -12.68 5.57
C CYS A 83 1.99 -12.33 6.78
N ARG A 84 1.59 -11.07 6.98
CA ARG A 84 0.96 -10.64 8.25
C ARG A 84 -0.49 -10.19 8.16
N SER A 85 -1.03 -9.95 6.96
CA SER A 85 -2.45 -9.60 6.79
C SER A 85 -2.96 -9.93 5.39
N PRO A 86 -3.88 -10.91 5.25
CA PRO A 86 -4.46 -11.27 3.96
C PRO A 86 -5.18 -10.11 3.25
N LYS A 87 -5.80 -9.20 4.01
CA LYS A 87 -6.48 -8.02 3.45
C LYS A 87 -5.49 -7.00 2.87
N ILE A 88 -4.38 -6.76 3.56
CA ILE A 88 -3.33 -5.86 3.06
C ILE A 88 -2.71 -6.48 1.81
N GLN A 89 -2.42 -7.78 1.85
CA GLN A 89 -1.96 -8.52 0.68
C GLN A 89 -2.92 -8.41 -0.50
N GLN A 90 -4.22 -8.59 -0.29
CA GLN A 90 -5.22 -8.45 -1.36
C GLN A 90 -5.27 -7.04 -1.96
N ILE A 91 -5.17 -5.99 -1.15
CA ILE A 91 -5.13 -4.60 -1.62
C ILE A 91 -3.86 -4.34 -2.43
N LEU A 92 -2.73 -4.83 -1.93
CA LEU A 92 -1.45 -4.75 -2.62
C LEU A 92 -1.50 -5.50 -3.94
N ASP A 93 -1.96 -6.74 -3.97
CA ASP A 93 -2.03 -7.53 -5.19
C ASP A 93 -2.94 -6.88 -6.23
N LYS A 94 -4.09 -6.32 -5.83
CA LYS A 94 -5.00 -5.64 -6.78
C LYS A 94 -4.44 -4.33 -7.31
N ARG A 95 -3.99 -3.44 -6.42
CA ARG A 95 -3.63 -2.06 -6.82
C ARG A 95 -2.18 -1.96 -7.25
N PHE A 96 -1.28 -2.63 -6.52
CA PHE A 96 0.14 -2.54 -6.79
C PHE A 96 0.53 -3.35 -8.02
N ASN A 97 0.06 -4.59 -8.18
CA ASN A 97 0.40 -5.36 -9.39
C ASN A 97 -0.21 -4.75 -10.64
N PHE A 98 -1.35 -4.05 -10.54
CA PHE A 98 -1.89 -3.28 -11.67
C PHE A 98 -0.99 -2.10 -12.04
N ILE A 99 -0.56 -1.31 -11.05
CA ILE A 99 0.32 -0.15 -11.27
C ILE A 99 1.68 -0.60 -11.83
N TYR A 100 2.26 -1.67 -11.29
CA TYR A 100 3.60 -2.16 -11.64
C TYR A 100 3.61 -3.19 -12.79
N GLY A 101 2.46 -3.72 -13.16
CA GLY A 101 2.27 -4.56 -14.34
C GLY A 101 1.80 -3.72 -15.51
N TYR A 102 0.54 -3.91 -15.91
CA TYR A 102 -0.02 -3.31 -17.13
C TYR A 102 0.12 -1.78 -17.19
N ALA A 103 -0.24 -1.03 -16.14
CA ALA A 103 -0.20 0.43 -16.22
C ALA A 103 1.21 0.97 -16.46
N HIS A 104 2.23 0.37 -15.82
CA HIS A 104 3.62 0.72 -16.06
C HIS A 104 4.08 0.32 -17.47
N GLY A 105 3.79 -0.92 -17.88
CA GLY A 105 4.12 -1.39 -19.22
C GLY A 105 3.52 -0.51 -20.30
N VAL A 106 2.27 -0.10 -20.15
CA VAL A 106 1.58 0.83 -21.06
C VAL A 106 2.29 2.18 -21.10
N GLY A 107 2.59 2.79 -19.94
CA GLY A 107 3.35 4.04 -19.89
C GLY A 107 4.71 3.93 -20.57
N TYR A 108 5.37 2.77 -20.46
CA TYR A 108 6.67 2.52 -21.06
C TYR A 108 6.62 2.27 -22.58
N VAL A 109 5.57 1.63 -23.08
CA VAL A 109 5.32 1.42 -24.52
C VAL A 109 4.88 2.72 -25.20
N LEU A 110 4.05 3.53 -24.54
CA LEU A 110 3.51 4.76 -25.09
C LEU A 110 4.46 5.96 -24.99
N ASP A 111 5.43 5.96 -24.07
CA ASP A 111 6.40 7.05 -23.95
C ASP A 111 7.38 7.02 -25.13
N PRO A 112 7.41 8.04 -26.02
CA PRO A 112 8.26 8.05 -27.21
C PRO A 112 9.76 7.98 -26.92
N ARG A 113 10.17 8.30 -25.68
CA ARG A 113 11.57 8.20 -25.25
C ARG A 113 12.01 6.76 -25.04
N TYR A 114 11.07 5.87 -24.76
CA TYR A 114 11.36 4.49 -24.37
C TYR A 114 10.80 3.47 -25.35
N LEU A 115 9.58 3.65 -25.88
CA LEU A 115 8.95 2.78 -26.89
C LEU A 115 9.05 1.28 -26.56
N GLY A 116 8.97 0.92 -25.28
CA GLY A 116 9.11 -0.47 -24.83
C GLY A 116 10.53 -1.06 -24.90
N LYS A 117 11.57 -0.24 -25.10
CA LYS A 117 12.97 -0.67 -25.22
C LYS A 117 13.43 -1.44 -23.98
N GLY A 118 13.88 -2.68 -24.16
CA GLY A 118 14.33 -3.55 -23.07
C GLY A 118 13.23 -4.39 -22.41
N MET A 119 11.96 -4.25 -22.84
CA MET A 119 10.93 -5.26 -22.56
C MET A 119 11.12 -6.46 -23.50
N ASP A 120 10.97 -7.68 -22.98
CA ASP A 120 10.88 -8.88 -23.79
C ASP A 120 9.61 -8.88 -24.66
N ASP A 121 9.62 -9.68 -25.73
CA ASP A 121 8.56 -9.65 -26.74
C ASP A 121 7.22 -10.19 -26.20
N GLU A 122 7.23 -11.13 -25.25
CA GLU A 122 6.03 -11.67 -24.61
C GLU A 122 5.33 -10.60 -23.76
N THR A 123 6.10 -9.92 -22.89
CA THR A 123 5.58 -8.84 -22.05
C THR A 123 5.13 -7.66 -22.90
N ARG A 124 5.90 -7.30 -23.93
CA ARG A 124 5.54 -6.21 -24.86
C ARG A 124 4.27 -6.55 -25.64
N GLY A 125 4.13 -7.78 -26.12
CA GLY A 125 2.92 -8.26 -26.81
C GLY A 125 1.69 -8.24 -25.91
N SER A 126 1.82 -8.72 -24.67
CA SER A 126 0.72 -8.68 -23.68
C SER A 126 0.27 -7.25 -23.36
N VAL A 127 1.21 -6.31 -23.25
CA VAL A 127 0.90 -4.89 -23.01
C VAL A 127 0.22 -4.25 -24.22
N LYS A 128 0.72 -4.51 -25.44
CA LYS A 128 0.11 -4.02 -26.69
C LYS A 128 -1.32 -4.53 -26.84
N TYR A 129 -1.53 -5.83 -26.63
CA TYR A 129 -2.86 -6.44 -26.64
C TYR A 129 -3.80 -5.77 -25.62
N PHE A 130 -3.32 -5.49 -24.41
CA PHE A 130 -4.10 -4.81 -23.37
C PHE A 130 -4.57 -3.40 -23.77
N VAL A 131 -3.78 -2.65 -24.56
CA VAL A 131 -4.15 -1.31 -25.06
C VAL A 131 -4.82 -1.31 -26.43
N GLY A 132 -5.02 -2.50 -27.04
CA GLY A 132 -5.61 -2.63 -28.37
C GLY A 132 -4.68 -2.21 -29.52
N MET A 133 -3.36 -2.38 -29.34
CA MET A 133 -2.32 -2.13 -30.35
C MET A 133 -1.72 -3.42 -30.91
#